data_AF-A0A7V5LQI1-F1
#
_entry.id   AF-A0A7V5LQI1-F1
#
_cell.length_a   1.000
_cell.length_b   1.000
_cell.length_c   1.000
_cell.angle_alpha   90.00
_cell.angle_beta   90.00
_cell.angle_gamma   90.00
#
_symmetry.space_group_name_H-M   'P 1'
#
loop_
_entity.id
_entity.type
_entity.pdbx_description
1 polymer ?
#
loop_
_entity_poly.entity_id
_entity_poly.type
_entity_poly.pdbx_seq_one_letter_code
_entity_poly.pdbx_strand_id
1 'polypeptide(L)'
;MNLWQVRIRPKKLEVEVEERVKRFQQENLLRRLQQRDFRLWSSRLLPEITDRLGWLDLPERSRVILPRLKEFAAEIREDGVEAVYLLGMGGSSLAAEVLAATWKSQPDSLPLRVVDSTHPSFIKEVGQNCAGRKTLFIVASKSGTTLETLALFRYFWELKSQEENFPGSHFVAITDEATPLEKVALERGFRAVFHAPA
;
A
#
# COMPACT_ATOMS: atom_id res chain seq x y z
N MET A 1 9.02 18.13 -22.71
CA MET A 1 9.33 17.24 -21.56
C MET A 1 10.83 17.21 -21.39
N ASN A 2 11.36 17.84 -20.35
CA ASN A 2 12.79 17.76 -20.06
C ASN A 2 13.09 16.37 -19.49
N LEU A 3 13.81 15.55 -20.26
CA LEU A 3 14.38 14.30 -19.78
C LEU A 3 15.47 14.64 -18.77
N TRP A 4 15.13 14.62 -17.49
CA TRP A 4 16.12 14.71 -16.43
C TRP A 4 17.04 13.48 -16.49
N GLN A 5 18.23 13.62 -17.09
CA GLN A 5 19.28 12.61 -16.94
C GLN A 5 19.97 12.80 -15.59
N VAL A 6 19.36 12.29 -14.53
CA VAL A 6 20.04 12.15 -13.24
C VAL A 6 21.03 10.99 -13.36
N ARG A 7 22.34 11.30 -13.34
CA ARG A 7 23.40 10.30 -13.25
C ARG A 7 23.95 10.26 -11.84
N ILE A 8 23.62 9.21 -11.09
CA ILE A 8 24.25 8.92 -9.80
C ILE A 8 25.59 8.25 -10.10
N ARG A 9 26.71 8.96 -9.84
CA ARG A 9 28.06 8.41 -9.98
C ARG A 9 28.71 8.23 -8.61
N PRO A 10 28.78 7.00 -8.08
CA PRO A 10 29.54 6.75 -6.87
C PRO A 10 31.03 6.80 -7.22
N LYS A 11 31.66 7.98 -7.11
CA LYS A 11 33.06 8.21 -7.53
C LYS A 11 34.07 7.16 -7.03
N LYS A 12 33.85 6.61 -5.84
CA LYS A 12 34.72 5.57 -5.25
C LYS A 12 34.47 4.15 -5.76
N LEU A 13 33.35 3.91 -6.43
CA LEU A 13 32.89 2.61 -6.92
C LEU A 13 32.63 2.62 -8.43
N GLU A 14 33.11 3.63 -9.16
CA GLU A 14 32.75 3.84 -10.57
C GLU A 14 33.21 2.66 -11.43
N VAL A 15 34.43 2.17 -11.19
CA VAL A 15 34.99 1.01 -11.90
C VAL A 15 34.17 -0.25 -11.62
N GLU A 16 33.88 -0.54 -10.35
CA GLU A 16 33.13 -1.74 -9.94
C GLU A 16 31.68 -1.71 -10.45
N VAL A 17 31.06 -0.52 -10.49
CA VAL A 17 29.73 -0.34 -11.07
C VAL A 17 29.77 -0.57 -12.58
N GLU A 18 30.73 0.00 -13.30
CA GLU A 18 30.86 -0.20 -14.74
C GLU A 18 31.13 -1.66 -15.12
N GLU A 19 32.00 -2.35 -14.38
CA GLU A 19 32.25 -3.78 -14.56
C GLU A 19 30.99 -4.61 -14.31
N ARG A 20 30.25 -4.29 -13.24
CA ARG A 20 28.98 -4.98 -12.92
C ARG A 20 27.94 -4.76 -14.02
N VAL A 21 27.83 -3.55 -14.55
CA VAL A 21 26.91 -3.22 -15.66
C VAL A 21 27.29 -4.00 -16.92
N LYS A 22 28.57 -4.06 -17.29
CA LYS A 22 29.04 -4.85 -18.44
C LYS A 22 28.71 -6.33 -18.27
N ARG A 23 28.92 -6.87 -17.06
CA ARG A 23 28.56 -8.26 -16.75
C ARG A 23 27.06 -8.51 -16.89
N PHE A 24 26.21 -7.63 -16.36
CA PHE A 24 24.76 -7.75 -16.48
C PHE A 24 24.28 -7.72 -17.94
N GLN A 25 24.95 -6.94 -18.80
CA GLN A 25 24.68 -6.94 -20.24
C GLN A 25 25.08 -8.25 -20.89
N GLN A 26 26.29 -8.76 -20.62
CA GLN A 26 26.78 -10.05 -21.14
C GLN A 26 25.89 -11.22 -20.72
N GLU A 27 25.39 -11.20 -19.49
CA GLU A 27 24.49 -12.23 -18.94
C GLU A 27 23.02 -12.06 -19.35
N ASN A 28 22.70 -11.04 -20.17
CA ASN A 28 21.32 -10.68 -20.57
C ASN A 28 20.35 -10.52 -19.39
N LEU A 29 20.84 -9.95 -18.27
CA LEU A 29 20.12 -9.95 -16.99
C LEU A 29 18.70 -9.34 -17.11
N LEU A 30 18.56 -8.20 -17.78
CA LEU A 30 17.25 -7.53 -17.90
C LEU A 30 16.24 -8.38 -18.68
N ARG A 31 16.66 -9.01 -19.78
CA ARG A 31 15.80 -9.89 -20.58
C ARG A 31 15.39 -11.13 -19.77
N ARG A 32 16.34 -11.74 -19.05
CA ARG A 32 16.09 -12.88 -18.18
C ARG A 32 15.16 -12.53 -17.03
N LEU A 33 15.31 -11.34 -16.45
CA LEU A 33 14.44 -10.81 -15.40
C LEU A 33 13.00 -10.65 -15.92
N GLN A 34 12.82 -10.02 -17.09
CA GLN A 34 11.52 -9.89 -17.74
C GLN A 34 10.86 -11.25 -18.06
N GLN A 35 11.68 -12.25 -18.40
CA GLN A 35 11.23 -13.64 -18.62
C GLN A 35 11.03 -14.44 -17.32
N ARG A 36 11.14 -13.79 -16.15
CA ARG A 36 10.99 -14.41 -14.82
C ARG A 36 11.94 -15.59 -14.60
N ASP A 37 13.16 -15.51 -15.12
CA ASP A 37 14.16 -16.57 -15.00
C ASP A 37 14.65 -16.69 -13.54
N PHE A 38 14.12 -17.66 -12.79
CA PHE A 38 14.47 -17.90 -11.39
C PHE A 38 15.98 -18.17 -11.18
N ARG A 39 16.69 -18.60 -12.24
CA ARG A 39 18.12 -18.90 -12.20
C ARG A 39 19.00 -17.66 -11.98
N LEU A 40 18.41 -16.46 -11.98
CA LEU A 40 19.08 -15.24 -11.53
C LEU A 40 19.35 -15.23 -10.02
N TRP A 41 18.58 -15.98 -9.22
CA TRP A 41 18.69 -15.99 -7.75
C TRP A 41 19.06 -17.36 -7.18
N SER A 42 18.67 -18.47 -7.83
CA SER A 42 18.95 -19.81 -7.32
C SER A 42 19.21 -20.81 -8.42
N SER A 43 20.08 -21.78 -8.18
CA SER A 43 20.29 -22.92 -9.10
C SER A 43 19.11 -23.88 -9.16
N ARG A 44 18.17 -23.79 -8.21
CA ARG A 44 16.96 -24.62 -8.10
C ARG A 44 15.71 -23.75 -8.08
N LEU A 45 14.61 -24.26 -8.63
CA LEU A 45 13.33 -23.54 -8.63
C LEU A 45 12.80 -23.46 -7.20
N LEU A 46 12.60 -22.24 -6.71
CA LEU A 46 11.93 -21.97 -5.45
C LEU A 46 10.62 -21.24 -5.76
N PRO A 47 9.44 -21.73 -5.31
CA PRO A 47 8.15 -21.09 -5.59
C PRO A 47 8.12 -19.59 -5.23
N GLU A 48 8.78 -19.22 -4.14
CA GLU A 48 8.90 -17.85 -3.65
C GLU A 48 9.53 -16.89 -4.68
N ILE A 49 10.46 -17.36 -5.52
CA ILE A 49 11.09 -16.53 -6.55
C ILE A 49 10.08 -16.22 -7.65
N THR A 50 9.39 -17.24 -8.16
CA THR A 50 8.41 -17.05 -9.25
C THR A 50 7.16 -16.30 -8.80
N ASP A 51 6.76 -16.48 -7.54
CA ASP A 51 5.60 -15.81 -6.93
C ASP A 51 5.85 -14.31 -6.67
N ARG A 52 7.09 -13.89 -6.45
CA ARG A 52 7.43 -12.49 -6.11
C ARG A 52 7.86 -11.62 -7.28
N LEU A 53 7.65 -12.08 -8.51
CA LEU A 53 7.98 -11.32 -9.73
C LEU A 53 6.76 -10.68 -10.41
N GLY A 54 5.60 -10.65 -9.73
CA GLY A 54 4.38 -9.99 -10.22
C GLY A 54 4.55 -8.48 -10.43
N TRP A 55 5.51 -7.83 -9.76
CA TRP A 55 5.77 -6.40 -9.93
C TRP A 55 6.27 -6.00 -11.32
N LEU A 56 6.79 -6.96 -12.12
CA LEU A 56 7.39 -6.68 -13.43
C LEU A 56 6.37 -6.22 -14.48
N ASP A 57 5.12 -6.67 -14.38
CA ASP A 57 4.00 -6.30 -15.27
C ASP A 57 2.80 -5.74 -14.51
N LEU A 58 3.00 -5.44 -13.22
CA LEU A 58 1.97 -4.84 -12.36
C LEU A 58 1.45 -3.50 -12.91
N PRO A 59 2.26 -2.58 -13.45
CA PRO A 59 1.75 -1.33 -14.02
C PRO A 59 0.75 -1.52 -15.16
N GLU A 60 0.91 -2.58 -15.96
CA GLU A 60 0.00 -2.94 -17.04
C GLU A 60 -1.25 -3.64 -16.49
N ARG A 61 -1.06 -4.66 -15.64
CA ARG A 61 -2.15 -5.49 -15.13
C ARG A 61 -3.08 -4.75 -14.18
N SER A 62 -2.53 -3.85 -13.36
CA SER A 62 -3.31 -3.06 -12.40
C SER A 62 -4.17 -1.98 -13.03
N ARG A 63 -4.03 -1.66 -14.33
CA ARG A 63 -4.85 -0.62 -14.99
C ARG A 63 -6.36 -0.89 -14.88
N VAL A 64 -6.74 -2.16 -14.80
CA VAL A 64 -8.15 -2.57 -14.69
C VAL A 64 -8.84 -2.06 -13.42
N ILE A 65 -8.09 -1.80 -12.34
CA ILE A 65 -8.65 -1.31 -11.07
C ILE A 65 -8.83 0.22 -11.04
N LEU A 66 -8.19 0.95 -11.97
CA LEU A 66 -8.17 2.41 -11.95
C LEU A 66 -9.56 3.04 -12.05
N PRO A 67 -10.52 2.56 -12.88
CA PRO A 67 -11.86 3.11 -12.91
C PRO A 67 -12.56 3.00 -11.55
N ARG A 68 -12.48 1.82 -10.90
CA ARG A 68 -13.09 1.59 -9.59
C ARG A 68 -12.44 2.47 -8.51
N LEU A 69 -11.13 2.65 -8.52
CA LEU A 69 -10.45 3.55 -7.57
C LEU A 69 -10.87 5.01 -7.75
N LYS A 70 -11.07 5.46 -9.00
CA LYS A 70 -11.54 6.83 -9.29
C LYS A 70 -12.96 7.06 -8.82
N GLU A 71 -13.84 6.10 -9.07
CA GLU A 71 -15.23 6.12 -8.60
C GLU A 71 -15.28 6.14 -7.08
N PHE A 72 -14.57 5.23 -6.41
CA PHE A 72 -14.50 5.18 -4.96
C PHE A 72 -13.96 6.47 -4.34
N ALA A 73 -12.93 7.08 -4.95
CA ALA A 73 -12.43 8.38 -4.50
C ALA A 73 -13.46 9.51 -4.69
N ALA A 74 -14.34 9.43 -5.68
CA ALA A 74 -15.45 10.37 -5.84
C ALA A 74 -16.53 10.15 -4.77
N GLU A 75 -16.95 8.90 -4.53
CA GLU A 75 -17.90 8.53 -3.48
C GLU A 75 -17.45 9.07 -2.10
N ILE A 76 -16.17 8.87 -1.75
CA ILE A 76 -15.59 9.36 -0.49
C ILE A 76 -15.69 10.90 -0.37
N ARG A 77 -15.44 11.62 -1.47
CA ARG A 77 -15.50 13.09 -1.48
C ARG A 77 -16.92 13.60 -1.41
N GLU A 78 -17.84 13.00 -2.16
CA GLU A 78 -19.28 13.35 -2.14
C GLU A 78 -19.88 13.13 -0.77
N ASP A 79 -19.45 12.07 -0.08
CA ASP A 79 -19.81 11.82 1.31
C ASP A 79 -19.18 12.81 2.28
N GLY A 80 -18.24 13.66 1.86
CA GLY A 80 -17.63 14.67 2.74
C GLY A 80 -16.67 14.08 3.77
N VAL A 81 -15.95 13.00 3.43
CA VAL A 81 -14.83 12.53 4.25
C VAL A 81 -13.77 13.61 4.34
N GLU A 82 -13.27 13.86 5.55
CA GLU A 82 -12.34 14.96 5.86
C GLU A 82 -10.87 14.52 5.90
N ALA A 83 -10.62 13.25 6.23
CA ALA A 83 -9.27 12.72 6.41
C ALA A 83 -9.24 11.19 6.25
N VAL A 84 -8.09 10.68 5.80
CA VAL A 84 -7.82 9.26 5.60
C VAL A 84 -6.69 8.81 6.53
N TYR A 85 -6.89 7.68 7.20
CA TYR A 85 -5.90 7.05 8.07
C TYR A 85 -5.57 5.65 7.54
N LEU A 86 -4.32 5.43 7.17
CA LEU A 86 -3.84 4.13 6.70
C LEU A 86 -3.31 3.33 7.88
N LEU A 87 -4.03 2.28 8.26
CA LEU A 87 -3.62 1.33 9.29
C LEU A 87 -2.84 0.20 8.61
N GLY A 88 -1.52 0.24 8.71
CA GLY A 88 -0.66 -0.72 8.02
C GLY A 88 0.80 -0.56 8.42
N MET A 89 1.57 -1.66 8.35
CA MET A 89 2.98 -1.67 8.72
C MET A 89 3.89 -2.14 7.57
N GLY A 90 5.09 -1.55 7.50
CA GLY A 90 6.14 -1.96 6.58
C GLY A 90 5.83 -1.65 5.11
N GLY A 91 5.72 -2.68 4.27
CA GLY A 91 5.51 -2.51 2.83
C GLY A 91 4.21 -1.78 2.48
N SER A 92 3.20 -1.83 3.35
CA SER A 92 1.94 -1.13 3.16
C SER A 92 1.98 0.36 3.57
N SER A 93 3.00 0.82 4.30
CA SER A 93 3.05 2.20 4.83
C SER A 93 3.93 3.14 3.99
N LEU A 94 5.17 2.76 3.70
CA LEU A 94 6.19 3.67 3.17
C LEU A 94 5.86 4.25 1.79
N ALA A 95 5.36 3.41 0.87
CA ALA A 95 4.99 3.89 -0.46
C ALA A 95 3.83 4.89 -0.37
N ALA A 96 2.83 4.61 0.46
CA ALA A 96 1.70 5.51 0.68
C ALA A 96 2.14 6.83 1.31
N GLU A 97 3.10 6.81 2.23
CA GLU A 97 3.66 8.02 2.85
C GLU A 97 4.37 8.91 1.82
N VAL A 98 5.21 8.33 0.96
CA VAL A 98 5.89 9.06 -0.13
C VAL A 98 4.87 9.67 -1.08
N LEU A 99 3.85 8.91 -1.50
CA LEU A 99 2.80 9.41 -2.38
C LEU A 99 2.00 10.54 -1.69
N ALA A 100 1.58 10.36 -0.44
CA ALA A 100 0.87 11.39 0.31
C ALA A 100 1.70 12.68 0.41
N ALA A 101 2.98 12.58 0.78
CA ALA A 101 3.86 13.74 0.88
C ALA A 101 4.08 14.46 -0.47
N THR A 102 4.13 13.70 -1.56
CA THR A 102 4.36 14.22 -2.92
C THR A 102 3.13 14.94 -3.48
N TRP A 103 1.92 14.45 -3.19
CA TRP A 103 0.66 14.98 -3.75
C TRP A 103 -0.21 15.77 -2.76
N LYS A 104 0.25 16.05 -1.54
CA LYS A 104 -0.50 16.76 -0.48
C LYS A 104 -1.04 18.17 -0.81
N SER A 105 -0.58 18.79 -1.90
CA SER A 105 -0.93 20.16 -2.28
C SER A 105 -1.92 20.23 -3.46
N GLN A 106 -2.59 19.12 -3.79
CA GLN A 106 -3.59 19.11 -4.85
C GLN A 106 -4.92 19.67 -4.34
N PRO A 107 -5.68 20.46 -5.15
CA PRO A 107 -6.91 21.13 -4.72
C PRO A 107 -7.97 20.22 -4.09
N ASP A 108 -7.97 18.93 -4.45
CA ASP A 108 -8.95 17.94 -4.01
C ASP A 108 -8.34 16.78 -3.20
N SER A 109 -7.10 16.93 -2.70
CA SER A 109 -6.47 15.88 -1.92
C SER A 109 -7.01 15.84 -0.49
N LEU A 110 -7.49 14.67 -0.07
CA LEU A 110 -7.76 14.41 1.33
C LEU A 110 -6.44 14.21 2.10
N PRO A 111 -6.29 14.80 3.29
CA PRO A 111 -5.18 14.51 4.17
C PRO A 111 -5.09 13.00 4.44
N LEU A 112 -3.95 12.40 4.14
CA LEU A 112 -3.66 11.00 4.47
C LEU A 112 -2.59 10.96 5.57
N ARG A 113 -2.89 10.26 6.66
CA ARG A 113 -1.92 9.95 7.72
C ARG A 113 -1.70 8.44 7.80
N VAL A 114 -0.44 8.04 7.74
CA VAL A 114 -0.04 6.66 7.97
C VAL A 114 0.03 6.40 9.48
N VAL A 115 -0.54 5.26 9.90
CA VAL A 115 -0.55 4.78 11.28
C VAL A 115 0.15 3.42 11.30
N ASP A 116 1.47 3.45 11.43
CA ASP A 116 2.35 2.28 11.38
C ASP A 116 3.10 2.06 12.71
N SER A 117 2.59 2.63 13.82
CA SER A 117 3.17 2.51 15.15
C SER A 117 2.16 1.95 16.15
N THR A 118 2.64 1.08 17.03
CA THR A 118 1.89 0.55 18.18
C THR A 118 2.08 1.39 19.45
N HIS A 119 2.80 2.51 19.36
CA HIS A 119 3.07 3.34 20.53
C HIS A 119 1.78 4.01 21.06
N PRO A 120 1.39 3.78 22.34
CA PRO A 120 0.09 4.24 22.85
C PRO A 120 -0.15 5.74 22.73
N SER A 121 0.87 6.58 22.97
CA SER A 121 0.73 8.03 22.86
C SER A 121 0.42 8.48 21.43
N PHE A 122 1.01 7.82 20.42
CA PHE A 122 0.75 8.13 19.02
C PHE A 122 -0.65 7.70 18.62
N ILE A 123 -1.07 6.49 19.03
CA ILE A 123 -2.42 5.99 18.78
C ILE A 123 -3.47 6.90 19.43
N LYS A 124 -3.24 7.34 20.67
CA LYS A 124 -4.13 8.26 21.38
C LYS A 124 -4.24 9.61 20.67
N GLU A 125 -3.12 10.18 20.22
CA GLU A 125 -3.11 11.42 19.44
C GLU A 125 -3.90 11.27 18.12
N VAL A 126 -3.71 10.16 17.40
CA VAL A 126 -4.49 9.86 16.19
C VAL A 126 -5.98 9.75 16.53
N GLY A 127 -6.33 9.02 17.60
CA GLY A 127 -7.70 8.87 18.09
C GLY A 127 -8.38 10.20 18.41
N GLN A 128 -7.67 11.10 19.10
CA GLN A 128 -8.16 12.46 19.39
C GLN A 128 -8.38 13.28 18.11
N ASN A 129 -7.51 13.13 17.12
CA ASN A 129 -7.61 13.85 15.86
C ASN A 129 -8.75 13.37 14.96
N CYS A 130 -9.20 12.12 15.09
CA CYS A 130 -10.30 11.55 14.28
C CYS A 130 -11.66 11.51 14.99
N ALA A 131 -11.70 11.79 16.30
CA ALA A 131 -12.93 11.74 17.09
C ALA A 131 -13.96 12.76 16.59
N GLY A 132 -15.21 12.32 16.41
CA GLY A 132 -16.33 13.15 15.93
C GLY A 132 -16.20 13.68 14.49
N ARG A 133 -15.22 13.18 13.73
CA ARG A 133 -14.98 13.59 12.34
C ARG A 133 -15.35 12.51 11.34
N LYS A 134 -15.68 12.93 10.12
CA LYS A 134 -15.98 11.99 9.04
C LYS A 134 -14.69 11.48 8.41
N THR A 135 -14.10 10.45 9.02
CA THR A 135 -12.79 9.91 8.62
C THR A 135 -12.91 8.56 7.93
N LEU A 136 -11.98 8.23 7.04
CA LEU A 136 -11.85 6.91 6.44
C LEU A 136 -10.61 6.21 6.96
N PHE A 137 -10.76 4.97 7.42
CA PHE A 137 -9.67 4.08 7.80
C PHE A 137 -9.44 3.05 6.71
N ILE A 138 -8.21 2.95 6.22
CA ILE A 138 -7.78 1.91 5.30
C ILE A 138 -7.02 0.87 6.11
N VAL A 139 -7.58 -0.33 6.25
CA VAL A 139 -6.93 -1.47 6.92
C VAL A 139 -6.15 -2.25 5.86
N ALA A 140 -4.83 -2.09 5.85
CA ALA A 140 -3.96 -2.69 4.83
C ALA A 140 -3.12 -3.83 5.41
N SER A 141 -3.44 -5.06 5.02
CA SER A 141 -2.67 -6.25 5.36
C SER A 141 -2.89 -7.32 4.30
N LYS A 142 -1.83 -7.66 3.54
CA LYS A 142 -1.89 -8.68 2.49
C LYS A 142 -2.42 -10.01 3.03
N SER A 143 -1.83 -10.51 4.11
CA SER A 143 -2.25 -11.77 4.75
C SER A 143 -3.56 -11.67 5.53
N GLY A 144 -4.03 -10.45 5.82
CA GLY A 144 -5.17 -10.19 6.69
C GLY A 144 -4.93 -10.58 8.16
N THR A 145 -3.68 -10.86 8.55
CA THR A 145 -3.32 -11.41 9.87
C THR A 145 -2.24 -10.62 10.60
N THR A 146 -1.73 -9.53 10.02
CA THR A 146 -0.72 -8.67 10.66
C THR A 146 -1.25 -8.14 12.00
N LEU A 147 -0.64 -8.58 13.11
CA LEU A 147 -1.16 -8.37 14.46
C LEU A 147 -1.36 -6.89 14.77
N GLU A 148 -0.37 -6.08 14.44
CA GLU A 148 -0.35 -4.64 14.72
C GLU A 148 -1.44 -3.91 13.93
N THR A 149 -1.59 -4.22 12.64
CA THR A 149 -2.68 -3.69 11.80
C THR A 149 -4.05 -4.06 12.37
N LEU A 150 -4.23 -5.32 12.79
CA LEU A 150 -5.50 -5.78 13.36
C LEU A 150 -5.78 -5.16 14.75
N ALA A 151 -4.75 -4.91 15.55
CA ALA A 151 -4.87 -4.23 16.83
C ALA A 151 -5.32 -2.77 16.63
N LEU A 152 -4.69 -2.05 15.69
CA LEU A 152 -5.09 -0.69 15.31
C LEU A 152 -6.54 -0.68 14.80
N PHE A 153 -6.89 -1.60 13.90
CA PHE A 153 -8.27 -1.75 13.42
C PHE A 153 -9.26 -1.91 14.57
N ARG A 154 -9.01 -2.85 15.50
CA ARG A 154 -9.92 -3.08 16.65
C ARG A 154 -10.07 -1.83 17.51
N TYR A 155 -8.99 -1.08 17.73
CA TYR A 155 -9.03 0.17 18.49
C TYR A 155 -9.90 1.23 17.82
N PHE A 156 -9.66 1.52 16.54
CA PHE A 156 -10.43 2.56 15.82
C PHE A 156 -11.86 2.12 15.51
N TRP A 157 -12.09 0.82 15.35
CA TRP A 157 -13.45 0.26 15.26
C TRP A 157 -14.24 0.54 16.52
N GLU A 158 -13.66 0.28 17.70
CA GLU A 158 -14.32 0.55 18.97
C GLU A 158 -14.63 2.04 19.11
N LEU A 159 -13.65 2.91 18.81
CA LEU A 159 -13.84 4.36 18.85
C LEU A 159 -15.01 4.81 17.97
N LYS A 160 -15.09 4.32 16.72
CA LYS A 160 -16.20 4.67 15.82
C LYS A 160 -17.53 4.03 16.20
N SER A 161 -17.52 2.85 16.83
CA SER A 161 -18.75 2.19 17.32
C SER A 161 -19.42 2.97 18.47
N GLN A 162 -18.65 3.81 19.18
CA GLN A 162 -19.19 4.72 20.21
C GLN A 162 -19.78 6.01 19.62
N GLU A 163 -19.44 6.33 18.36
CA GLU A 163 -19.89 7.56 17.67
C GLU A 163 -21.05 7.31 16.72
N GLU A 164 -21.07 6.13 16.06
CA GLU A 164 -21.94 5.82 14.92
C GLU A 164 -22.55 4.43 15.05
N ASN A 165 -23.82 4.27 14.65
CA ASN A 165 -24.49 2.96 14.64
C ASN A 165 -23.93 2.01 13.57
N PHE A 166 -23.33 2.57 12.52
CA PHE A 166 -22.78 1.81 11.40
C PHE A 166 -21.29 2.15 11.18
N PRO A 167 -20.39 1.71 12.07
CA PRO A 167 -18.97 2.03 11.98
C PRO A 167 -18.32 1.52 10.69
N GLY A 168 -18.86 0.47 10.06
CA GLY A 168 -18.38 -0.10 8.79
C GLY A 168 -18.23 0.93 7.66
N SER A 169 -19.08 1.96 7.63
CA SER A 169 -18.95 3.07 6.68
C SER A 169 -17.72 3.96 6.92
N HIS A 170 -16.85 3.66 7.88
CA HIS A 170 -15.58 4.34 8.06
C HIS A 170 -14.39 3.48 7.65
N PHE A 171 -14.60 2.24 7.17
CA PHE A 171 -13.51 1.31 6.92
C PHE A 171 -13.47 0.78 5.49
N VAL A 172 -12.25 0.55 5.01
CA VAL A 172 -11.91 -0.13 3.77
C VAL A 172 -10.84 -1.16 4.08
N ALA A 173 -10.88 -2.31 3.43
CA ALA A 173 -9.81 -3.31 3.51
C ALA A 173 -8.99 -3.33 2.22
N ILE A 174 -7.66 -3.43 2.35
CA ILE A 174 -6.75 -3.81 1.27
C ILE A 174 -6.06 -5.10 1.70
N THR A 175 -6.37 -6.21 1.03
CA THR A 175 -5.97 -7.56 1.45
C THR A 175 -6.01 -8.55 0.29
N ASP A 176 -5.54 -9.78 0.46
CA ASP A 176 -5.74 -10.84 -0.54
C ASP A 176 -7.14 -11.47 -0.41
N GLU A 177 -7.58 -12.14 -1.47
CA GLU A 177 -8.82 -12.94 -1.47
C GLU A 177 -8.76 -14.06 -0.40
N ALA A 178 -9.93 -14.40 0.14
CA ALA A 178 -10.14 -15.44 1.14
C ALA A 178 -9.34 -15.26 2.45
N THR A 179 -8.94 -14.03 2.76
CA THR A 179 -8.22 -13.71 4.02
C THR A 179 -9.18 -13.45 5.18
N PRO A 180 -8.71 -13.60 6.44
CA PRO A 180 -9.50 -13.22 7.60
C PRO A 180 -9.95 -11.76 7.59
N LEU A 181 -9.12 -10.85 7.05
CA LEU A 181 -9.46 -9.43 6.94
C LEU A 181 -10.58 -9.19 5.93
N GLU A 182 -10.59 -9.87 4.79
CA GLU A 182 -11.71 -9.80 3.84
C GLU A 182 -13.01 -10.25 4.52
N LYS A 183 -12.99 -11.41 5.18
CA LYS A 183 -14.16 -11.93 5.88
C LYS A 183 -14.69 -10.93 6.90
N VAL A 184 -13.81 -10.36 7.73
CA VAL A 184 -14.18 -9.33 8.71
C VAL A 184 -14.76 -8.09 8.03
N ALA A 185 -14.16 -7.64 6.92
CA ALA A 185 -14.63 -6.46 6.19
C ALA A 185 -16.06 -6.66 5.64
N LEU A 186 -16.33 -7.84 5.08
CA LEU A 186 -17.66 -8.20 4.59
C LEU A 186 -18.69 -8.33 5.72
N GLU A 187 -18.36 -9.05 6.79
CA GLU A 187 -19.24 -9.23 7.96
C GLU A 187 -19.58 -7.91 8.66
N ARG A 188 -18.62 -6.98 8.67
CA ARG A 188 -18.74 -5.68 9.34
C ARG A 188 -19.22 -4.55 8.43
N GLY A 189 -19.57 -4.85 7.18
CA GLY A 189 -20.11 -3.87 6.24
C GLY A 189 -19.14 -2.73 5.92
N PHE A 190 -17.86 -3.06 5.68
CA PHE A 190 -16.89 -2.08 5.20
C PHE A 190 -17.35 -1.49 3.87
N ARG A 191 -17.00 -0.22 3.61
CA ARG A 191 -17.36 0.47 2.36
C ARG A 191 -16.87 -0.26 1.11
N ALA A 192 -15.67 -0.83 1.20
CA ALA A 192 -15.04 -1.53 0.11
C ALA A 192 -13.98 -2.52 0.60
N VAL A 193 -13.75 -3.54 -0.22
CA VAL A 193 -12.58 -4.42 -0.15
C VAL A 193 -11.86 -4.30 -1.49
N PHE A 194 -10.56 -4.01 -1.44
CA PHE A 194 -9.69 -4.01 -2.62
C PHE A 194 -8.69 -5.14 -2.49
N HIS A 195 -8.64 -5.99 -3.51
CA HIS A 195 -7.66 -7.06 -3.55
C HIS A 195 -6.31 -6.58 -4.05
N ALA A 196 -5.23 -7.03 -3.39
CA ALA A 196 -3.91 -6.83 -3.97
C ALA A 196 -3.82 -7.63 -5.28
N PRO A 197 -3.33 -7.04 -6.39
CA PRO A 197 -3.22 -7.75 -7.64
C PRO A 197 -2.28 -8.95 -7.48
N ALA A 198 -2.75 -10.14 -7.85
CA ALA A 198 -1.94 -11.35 -7.93
C ALA A 198 -0.80 -11.21 -8.93
#